data_AF-V7BFB4-F1
#
_entry.id   AF-V7BFB4-F1
#
_cell.length_a   1.000
_cell.length_b   1.000
_cell.length_c   1.000
_cell.angle_alpha   90.00
_cell.angle_beta   90.00
_cell.angle_gamma   90.00
#
_symmetry.space_group_name_H-M   'P 1'
#
loop_
_entity.id
_entity.type
_entity.pdbx_description
1 polymer ?
#
loop_
_entity_poly.entity_id
_entity_poly.type
_entity_poly.pdbx_seq_one_letter_code
_entity_poly.pdbx_strand_id
1 'polypeptide(L)'
;MTNLFFLFLLSIIVGVAGTEYFIRQPENDRVKNLPGQPPVSFTHYFGYIKLGLEEEKSLFYWTWLFLCLFGPFLVDDHQGLKFNNFSWNRVANIIFLESPIGVGYSYTNNLKDLSELSDQVVAIDNYDFLVGWFKMFPSYQSNEFYIIGERHYVTQLAEIINQKNKRGPYINLKEIMIGNDVINDDTDIKDIFDYILDHDIISEQIYDGIRENCDFRRKKQTRDCSWNELWSKLPLSGYDPCGVIYVEKYFNNKDVQRTIHANISSQTYPYTLCITVIKKWNDPRSTVLPVSESLSEDTNGKVPLLSTRYGLEELKLNEYEGCLTFATIRGVGHQVPIFAPQQALSIFFHFLSSQPFIFSLLIYPIYM
;
A
#
# COMPACT_ATOMS: atom_id res chain seq x y z
N MET A 1 38.66 24.79 57.87
CA MET A 1 39.00 25.00 56.45
C MET A 1 39.38 23.66 55.84
N THR A 2 38.41 23.00 55.23
CA THR A 2 38.59 21.73 54.51
C THR A 2 39.15 22.04 53.12
N ASN A 3 40.39 21.64 52.86
CA ASN A 3 40.99 21.70 51.54
C ASN A 3 40.37 20.60 50.67
N LEU A 4 39.41 20.95 49.80
CA LEU A 4 38.99 20.09 48.69
C LEU A 4 39.93 20.32 47.50
N PHE A 5 40.70 19.30 47.13
CA PHE A 5 41.37 19.25 45.83
C PHE A 5 40.37 18.73 44.79
N PHE A 6 40.05 19.54 43.78
CA PHE A 6 39.34 19.08 42.59
C PHE A 6 40.35 18.70 41.51
N LEU A 7 40.42 17.41 41.20
CA LEU A 7 41.19 16.90 40.06
C LEU A 7 40.31 17.02 38.81
N PHE A 8 40.53 18.05 37.98
CA PHE A 8 39.92 18.12 36.65
C PHE A 8 40.70 17.18 35.71
N LEU A 9 40.18 15.97 35.51
CA LEU A 9 40.61 15.12 34.39
C LEU A 9 40.01 15.70 33.11
N LEU A 10 40.81 16.46 32.37
CA LEU A 10 40.57 16.70 30.94
C LEU A 10 40.71 15.35 30.24
N SER A 11 39.59 14.63 30.08
CA SER A 11 39.52 13.53 29.14
C SER A 11 39.65 14.13 27.74
N ILE A 12 40.88 14.15 27.21
CA ILE A 12 41.10 14.23 25.77
C ILE A 12 40.56 12.92 25.22
N ILE A 13 39.27 12.92 24.86
CA ILE A 13 38.75 11.89 23.97
C ILE A 13 39.43 12.19 22.64
N VAL A 14 40.49 11.44 22.34
CA VAL A 14 40.95 11.27 20.97
C VAL A 14 39.78 10.63 20.26
N GLY A 15 38.99 11.46 19.58
CA GLY A 15 37.91 11.01 18.71
C GLY A 15 38.55 10.09 17.68
N VAL A 16 38.37 8.77 17.86
CA VAL A 16 38.39 7.86 16.72
C VAL A 16 37.35 8.45 15.78
N ALA A 17 37.77 8.84 14.58
CA ALA A 17 36.88 9.23 13.51
C ALA A 17 36.02 8.02 13.13
N GLY A 18 35.02 7.72 13.97
CA GLY A 18 33.85 6.98 13.56
C GLY A 18 33.19 7.85 12.51
N THR A 19 32.90 7.28 11.36
CA THR A 19 32.04 7.91 10.37
C THR A 19 30.75 8.30 11.09
N GLU A 20 30.57 9.58 11.40
CA GLU A 20 29.25 10.12 11.71
C GLU A 20 28.40 9.83 10.47
N TYR A 21 27.61 8.76 10.52
CA TYR A 21 26.52 8.57 9.59
C TYR A 21 25.65 9.82 9.75
N PHE A 22 25.74 10.75 8.80
CA PHE A 22 24.94 11.97 8.82
C PHE A 22 23.48 11.55 8.66
N ILE A 23 22.77 11.40 9.78
CA ILE A 23 21.35 11.10 9.78
C ILE A 23 20.66 12.29 9.16
N ARG A 24 20.13 12.10 7.94
CA ARG A 24 19.36 13.09 7.22
C ARG A 24 18.21 13.56 8.12
N GLN A 25 18.08 14.88 8.26
CA GLN A 25 17.11 15.50 9.17
C GLN A 25 15.72 15.57 8.52
N PRO A 26 14.62 15.36 9.28
CA PRO A 26 13.24 15.52 8.80
C PRO A 26 12.97 16.81 8.04
N GLU A 27 13.52 17.95 8.49
CA GLU A 27 13.28 19.25 7.86
C GLU A 27 13.78 19.34 6.41
N ASN A 28 14.73 18.47 6.01
CA ASN A 28 15.19 18.40 4.62
C ASN A 28 14.15 17.77 3.68
N ASP A 29 13.16 17.06 4.22
CA ASP A 29 12.04 16.48 3.48
C ASP A 29 10.76 17.30 3.59
N ARG A 30 10.79 18.40 4.35
CA ARG A 30 9.59 19.18 4.62
C ARG A 30 9.17 19.99 3.40
N VAL A 31 7.93 19.77 2.97
CA VAL A 31 7.31 20.54 1.89
C VAL A 31 6.33 21.55 2.48
N LYS A 32 6.47 22.82 2.08
CA LYS A 32 5.62 23.92 2.59
C LYS A 32 4.49 24.31 1.66
N ASN A 33 4.72 24.26 0.34
CA ASN A 33 3.76 24.70 -0.67
C ASN A 33 3.87 23.79 -1.90
N LEU A 34 2.97 22.83 -2.03
CA LEU A 34 2.80 22.08 -3.27
C LEU A 34 2.12 22.96 -4.33
N PRO A 35 2.49 22.86 -5.63
CA PRO A 35 1.80 23.58 -6.69
C PRO A 35 0.29 23.32 -6.67
N GLY A 36 -0.52 24.38 -6.58
CA GLY A 36 -1.97 24.26 -6.51
C GLY A 36 -2.52 23.77 -5.16
N GLN A 37 -1.69 23.66 -4.12
CA GLN A 37 -2.11 23.29 -2.77
C GLN A 37 -2.86 24.42 -2.07
N PRO A 38 -4.04 24.14 -1.47
CA PRO A 38 -4.70 25.10 -0.61
C PRO A 38 -3.93 25.23 0.73
N PRO A 39 -4.10 26.33 1.49
CA PRO A 39 -3.40 26.53 2.76
C PRO A 39 -3.65 25.40 3.76
N VAL A 40 -2.60 24.87 4.37
CA VAL A 40 -2.66 23.77 5.36
C VAL A 40 -2.14 24.18 6.72
N SER A 41 -2.68 23.56 7.77
CA SER A 41 -2.19 23.71 9.15
C SER A 41 -1.33 22.54 9.63
N PHE A 42 -1.15 21.50 8.82
CA PHE A 42 -0.37 20.32 9.15
C PHE A 42 0.97 20.32 8.41
N THR A 43 1.96 19.64 8.98
CA THR A 43 3.28 19.46 8.36
C THR A 43 3.31 18.17 7.57
N HIS A 44 3.86 18.22 6.35
CA HIS A 44 4.05 17.04 5.52
C HIS A 44 5.44 17.01 4.89
N TYR A 45 5.88 15.80 4.61
CA TYR A 45 7.25 15.45 4.21
C TYR A 45 7.22 14.57 2.97
N PHE A 46 8.16 14.80 2.07
CA PHE A 46 8.43 14.02 0.87
C PHE A 46 9.91 13.78 0.77
N GLY A 47 10.32 12.57 0.46
CA GLY A 47 11.74 12.30 0.29
C GLY A 47 12.08 10.84 0.13
N TYR A 48 13.35 10.55 0.32
CA TYR A 48 13.90 9.21 0.13
C TYR A 48 14.49 8.66 1.42
N ILE A 49 14.28 7.36 1.63
CA ILE A 49 15.09 6.54 2.52
C ILE A 49 15.93 5.63 1.66
N LYS A 50 17.26 5.71 1.84
CA LYS A 50 18.23 4.86 1.19
C LYS A 50 18.32 3.51 1.91
N LEU A 51 18.46 2.43 1.15
CA LEU A 51 18.48 1.07 1.68
C LEU A 51 19.85 0.40 1.47
N GLY A 52 20.19 -0.53 2.37
CA GLY A 52 21.43 -1.29 2.32
C GLY A 52 22.68 -0.48 2.72
N LEU A 53 23.81 -1.19 2.87
CA LEU A 53 25.09 -0.58 3.25
C LEU A 53 25.71 0.25 2.12
N GLU A 54 25.44 -0.13 0.86
CA GLU A 54 25.95 0.56 -0.33
C GLU A 54 25.02 1.66 -0.82
N GLU A 55 23.85 1.82 -0.19
CA GLU A 55 22.86 2.87 -0.52
C GLU A 55 22.44 2.90 -2.01
N GLU A 56 22.51 1.76 -2.71
CA GLU A 56 22.21 1.65 -4.14
C GLU A 56 20.71 1.78 -4.45
N LYS A 57 19.86 1.44 -3.48
CA LYS A 57 18.40 1.52 -3.56
C LYS A 57 17.89 2.72 -2.76
N SER A 58 16.82 3.35 -3.24
CA SER A 58 16.13 4.43 -2.54
C SER A 58 14.63 4.30 -2.73
N LEU A 59 13.89 4.19 -1.62
CA LEU A 59 12.43 4.22 -1.64
C LEU A 59 11.93 5.63 -1.34
N PHE A 60 11.07 6.12 -2.22
CA PHE A 60 10.39 7.39 -2.07
C PHE A 60 9.19 7.22 -1.14
N TYR A 61 9.01 8.19 -0.26
CA TYR A 61 7.86 8.25 0.61
C TYR A 61 7.28 9.64 0.60
N TRP A 62 6.02 9.70 0.97
CA TRP A 62 5.42 10.94 1.41
C TRP A 62 4.55 10.68 2.62
N THR A 63 4.47 11.70 3.46
CA THR A 63 3.51 11.74 4.55
C THR A 63 2.35 12.59 4.07
N TRP A 64 1.11 12.14 4.31
CA TRP A 64 -0.08 12.96 4.03
C TRP A 64 -0.43 13.22 2.55
N LEU A 65 -0.09 12.37 1.57
CA LEU A 65 -0.50 12.63 0.16
C LEU A 65 -0.84 11.38 -0.66
N PHE A 66 -2.02 10.78 -0.51
CA PHE A 66 -2.52 9.85 -1.54
C PHE A 66 -3.67 10.46 -2.33
N LEU A 67 -3.30 10.98 -3.49
CA LEU A 67 -4.09 11.92 -4.29
C LEU A 67 -5.35 11.36 -4.93
N CYS A 68 -5.55 10.05 -4.90
CA CYS A 68 -6.71 9.40 -5.53
C CYS A 68 -7.70 8.78 -4.56
N LEU A 69 -7.34 8.46 -3.31
CA LEU A 69 -8.18 7.60 -2.46
C LEU A 69 -8.55 8.30 -1.15
N PHE A 70 -7.59 8.37 -0.23
CA PHE A 70 -7.86 8.78 1.16
C PHE A 70 -6.86 9.79 1.71
N GLY A 71 -5.97 10.34 0.87
CA GLY A 71 -5.12 11.46 1.23
C GLY A 71 -5.90 12.78 1.41
N PRO A 72 -5.29 13.81 2.02
CA PRO A 72 -5.93 15.09 2.33
C PRO A 72 -6.22 15.94 1.09
N PHE A 73 -5.65 15.58 -0.05
CA PHE A 73 -5.87 16.26 -1.32
C PHE A 73 -6.33 15.28 -2.39
N LEU A 74 -7.18 15.77 -3.29
CA LEU A 74 -7.57 15.13 -4.54
C LEU A 74 -7.02 15.99 -5.70
N VAL A 75 -6.49 15.36 -6.75
CA VAL A 75 -6.07 16.10 -7.96
C VAL A 75 -7.29 16.47 -8.80
N ASP A 76 -7.32 17.72 -9.23
CA ASP A 76 -8.32 18.26 -10.15
C ASP A 76 -7.82 18.28 -11.60
N ASP A 77 -8.75 18.24 -12.56
CA ASP A 77 -8.48 18.32 -14.00
C ASP A 77 -7.71 19.60 -14.43
N HIS A 78 -7.84 20.67 -13.64
CA HIS A 78 -7.14 21.94 -13.78
C HIS A 78 -5.72 21.98 -13.18
N GLN A 79 -5.12 20.83 -12.83
CA GLN A 79 -3.77 20.72 -12.23
C GLN A 79 -3.64 21.34 -10.83
N GLY A 80 -4.76 21.51 -10.13
CA GLY A 80 -4.81 21.97 -8.74
C GLY A 80 -5.09 20.84 -7.76
N LEU A 81 -4.94 21.14 -6.46
CA LEU A 81 -5.30 20.23 -5.37
C LEU A 81 -6.56 20.72 -4.67
N LYS A 82 -7.52 19.83 -4.43
CA LYS A 82 -8.74 20.10 -3.64
C LYS A 82 -8.70 19.33 -2.34
N PHE A 83 -9.21 19.89 -1.25
CA PHE A 83 -9.28 19.19 0.03
C PHE A 83 -10.20 17.97 -0.03
N ASN A 84 -9.74 16.86 0.57
CA ASN A 84 -10.55 15.67 0.81
C ASN A 84 -11.16 15.73 2.21
N ASN A 85 -12.46 15.96 2.29
CA ASN A 85 -13.19 16.01 3.57
C ASN A 85 -13.20 14.66 4.31
N PHE A 86 -12.93 13.56 3.61
CA PHE A 86 -12.93 12.20 4.17
C PHE A 86 -11.53 11.61 4.28
N SER A 87 -10.50 12.46 4.31
CA SER A 87 -9.15 11.94 4.42
C SER A 87 -8.90 11.24 5.75
N TRP A 88 -8.22 10.10 5.65
CA TRP A 88 -7.83 9.27 6.78
C TRP A 88 -6.81 9.94 7.69
N ASN A 89 -6.09 10.92 7.17
CA ASN A 89 -5.13 11.71 7.92
C ASN A 89 -5.77 12.51 9.06
N ARG A 90 -7.10 12.64 9.08
CA ARG A 90 -7.86 13.28 10.16
C ARG A 90 -7.79 12.51 11.49
N VAL A 91 -7.50 11.21 11.42
CA VAL A 91 -7.49 10.31 12.60
C VAL A 91 -6.17 9.55 12.76
N ALA A 92 -5.22 9.68 11.83
CA ALA A 92 -3.91 9.04 11.90
C ALA A 92 -2.81 9.84 11.20
N ASN A 93 -1.56 9.61 11.61
CA ASN A 93 -0.39 10.01 10.82
C ASN A 93 -0.09 8.90 9.81
N ILE A 94 -0.07 9.22 8.52
CA ILE A 94 0.04 8.21 7.45
C ILE A 94 1.33 8.40 6.68
N ILE A 95 2.09 7.32 6.55
CA ILE A 95 3.26 7.22 5.67
C ILE A 95 2.82 6.40 4.47
N PHE A 96 2.98 6.97 3.28
CA PHE A 96 2.82 6.25 2.04
C PHE A 96 4.20 5.94 1.48
N LEU A 97 4.38 4.70 1.08
CA LEU A 97 5.64 4.18 0.59
C LEU A 97 5.46 3.75 -0.87
N GLU A 98 6.23 4.34 -1.78
CA GLU A 98 6.29 3.86 -3.16
C GLU A 98 7.24 2.67 -3.21
N SER A 99 6.69 1.45 -3.24
CA SER A 99 7.44 0.21 -3.21
C SER A 99 6.85 -0.81 -4.19
N PRO A 100 7.66 -1.66 -4.84
CA PRO A 100 9.14 -1.77 -4.73
C PRO A 100 9.93 -0.68 -5.47
N ILE A 101 11.27 -0.80 -5.44
CA ILE A 101 12.16 -0.03 -6.30
C ILE A 101 11.69 -0.04 -7.76
N GLY A 102 11.73 1.12 -8.40
CA GLY A 102 11.18 1.37 -9.73
C GLY A 102 9.75 1.90 -9.73
N VAL A 103 8.98 1.70 -8.65
CA VAL A 103 7.61 2.25 -8.52
C VAL A 103 7.66 3.73 -8.22
N GLY A 104 6.86 4.51 -8.96
CA GLY A 104 6.81 5.97 -8.81
C GLY A 104 8.19 6.59 -8.96
N TYR A 105 8.67 7.25 -7.92
CA TYR A 105 10.00 7.86 -7.87
C TYR A 105 11.06 7.01 -7.16
N SER A 106 10.68 5.86 -6.61
CA SER A 106 11.63 4.91 -6.01
C SER A 106 12.56 4.36 -7.09
N TYR A 107 13.86 4.25 -6.79
CA TYR A 107 14.86 3.89 -7.78
C TYR A 107 15.97 3.02 -7.20
N THR A 108 16.74 2.41 -8.12
CA THR A 108 17.99 1.73 -7.82
C THR A 108 19.06 2.17 -8.84
N ASN A 109 20.31 2.23 -8.40
CA ASN A 109 21.48 2.41 -9.28
C ASN A 109 21.97 1.08 -9.88
N ASN A 110 21.44 -0.05 -9.41
CA ASN A 110 21.83 -1.40 -9.82
C ASN A 110 20.67 -2.09 -10.55
N LEU A 111 20.78 -2.19 -11.88
CA LEU A 111 19.73 -2.78 -12.73
C LEU A 111 19.44 -4.26 -12.40
N LYS A 112 20.36 -4.96 -11.74
CA LYS A 112 20.15 -6.35 -11.31
C LYS A 112 18.99 -6.45 -10.31
N ASP A 113 18.83 -5.45 -9.45
CA ASP A 113 17.77 -5.46 -8.43
C ASP A 113 16.37 -5.56 -9.06
N LEU A 114 16.14 -4.91 -10.20
CA LEU A 114 14.87 -4.95 -10.93
C LEU A 114 14.55 -6.34 -11.51
N SER A 115 15.55 -7.19 -11.68
CA SER A 115 15.39 -8.58 -12.14
C SER A 115 15.30 -9.60 -11.00
N GLU A 116 15.62 -9.16 -9.78
CA GLU A 116 15.68 -9.98 -8.57
C GLU A 116 14.47 -9.80 -7.65
N LEU A 117 13.55 -8.91 -7.99
CA LEU A 117 12.34 -8.64 -7.23
C LEU A 117 11.52 -9.92 -6.95
N SER A 118 11.15 -10.03 -5.68
CA SER A 118 10.29 -11.03 -5.07
C SER A 118 9.60 -10.40 -3.87
N ASP A 119 8.50 -10.97 -3.40
CA ASP A 119 7.75 -10.57 -2.22
C ASP A 119 8.68 -10.49 -1.00
N GLN A 120 9.59 -11.47 -0.85
CA GLN A 120 10.57 -11.49 0.22
C GLN A 120 11.53 -10.30 0.12
N VAL A 121 12.04 -9.99 -1.07
CA VAL A 121 12.93 -8.84 -1.28
C VAL A 121 12.19 -7.54 -0.97
N VAL A 122 10.94 -7.40 -1.41
CA VAL A 122 10.11 -6.21 -1.14
C VAL A 122 9.84 -6.05 0.35
N ALA A 123 9.50 -7.13 1.05
CA ALA A 123 9.23 -7.08 2.48
C ALA A 123 10.49 -6.69 3.29
N ILE A 124 11.67 -7.16 2.88
CA ILE A 124 12.96 -6.76 3.48
C ILE A 124 13.25 -5.27 3.19
N ASP A 125 13.13 -4.83 1.94
CA ASP A 125 13.35 -3.45 1.54
C ASP A 125 12.39 -2.49 2.27
N ASN A 126 11.13 -2.87 2.46
CA ASN A 126 10.12 -2.12 3.23
C ASN A 126 10.46 -2.08 4.73
N TYR A 127 10.96 -3.18 5.31
CA TYR A 127 11.42 -3.19 6.70
C TYR A 127 12.61 -2.24 6.90
N ASP A 128 13.60 -2.30 6.00
CA ASP A 128 14.77 -1.41 6.05
C ASP A 128 14.38 0.05 5.88
N PHE A 129 13.39 0.33 5.02
CA PHE A 129 12.76 1.64 4.93
C PHE A 129 12.20 2.09 6.28
N LEU A 130 11.40 1.27 6.97
CA LEU A 130 10.81 1.64 8.27
C LEU A 130 11.89 1.92 9.31
N VAL A 131 12.93 1.08 9.38
CA VAL A 131 14.06 1.29 10.30
C VAL A 131 14.76 2.62 10.00
N GLY A 132 15.00 2.95 8.73
CA GLY A 132 15.58 4.23 8.31
C GLY A 132 14.66 5.42 8.61
N TRP A 133 13.36 5.26 8.35
CA TRP A 133 12.35 6.28 8.57
C TRP A 133 12.20 6.61 10.06
N PHE A 134 12.09 5.62 10.94
CA PHE A 134 11.99 5.89 12.38
C PHE A 134 13.28 6.45 12.99
N LYS A 135 14.46 6.15 12.42
CA LYS A 135 15.72 6.84 12.79
C LYS A 135 15.67 8.32 12.42
N MET A 136 15.07 8.66 11.27
CA MET A 136 14.88 10.04 10.83
C MET A 136 13.80 10.75 11.66
N PHE A 137 12.70 10.06 11.99
CA PHE A 137 11.54 10.56 12.71
C PHE A 137 11.38 9.88 14.10
N PRO A 138 12.34 10.03 15.03
CA PRO A 138 12.37 9.28 16.28
C PRO A 138 11.18 9.55 17.21
N SER A 139 10.52 10.72 17.07
CA SER A 139 9.32 11.06 17.83
C SER A 139 8.13 10.12 17.55
N TYR A 140 8.14 9.39 16.44
CA TYR A 140 7.08 8.44 16.07
C TYR A 140 7.40 7.00 16.48
N GLN A 141 8.61 6.71 16.96
CA GLN A 141 9.06 5.34 17.30
C GLN A 141 8.18 4.67 18.36
N SER A 142 7.64 5.44 19.31
CA SER A 142 6.78 4.93 20.39
C SER A 142 5.32 4.77 19.99
N ASN A 143 4.91 5.32 18.85
CA ASN A 143 3.51 5.29 18.43
C ASN A 143 3.09 3.86 18.07
N GLU A 144 1.79 3.60 18.19
CA GLU A 144 1.19 2.41 17.62
C GLU A 144 1.34 2.44 16.10
N PHE A 145 1.79 1.32 15.53
CA PHE A 145 2.06 1.19 14.11
C PHE A 145 1.10 0.19 13.49
N TYR A 146 0.53 0.56 12.35
CA TYR A 146 -0.44 -0.22 11.60
C TYR A 146 0.03 -0.30 10.15
N ILE A 147 -0.19 -1.44 9.50
CA ILE A 147 0.15 -1.61 8.08
C ILE A 147 -1.14 -1.76 7.29
N ILE A 148 -1.30 -0.93 6.27
CA ILE A 148 -2.44 -1.02 5.36
C ILE A 148 -1.91 -1.10 3.95
N GLY A 149 -2.45 -2.03 3.17
CA GLY A 149 -2.09 -2.16 1.77
C GLY A 149 -2.89 -3.26 1.08
N GLU A 150 -2.43 -3.59 -0.11
CA GLU A 150 -2.98 -4.67 -0.92
C GLU A 150 -1.86 -5.70 -1.13
N ARG A 151 -2.20 -6.98 -1.24
CA ARG A 151 -1.29 -8.10 -1.51
C ARG A 151 -0.42 -8.62 -0.35
N HIS A 152 0.30 -9.69 -0.69
CA HIS A 152 1.22 -10.45 0.15
C HIS A 152 2.34 -9.62 0.82
N TYR A 153 2.56 -8.38 0.38
CA TYR A 153 3.57 -7.50 0.98
C TYR A 153 3.23 -7.10 2.42
N VAL A 154 1.94 -6.95 2.73
CA VAL A 154 1.49 -6.52 4.06
C VAL A 154 1.77 -7.61 5.10
N THR A 155 1.42 -8.85 4.79
CA THR A 155 1.62 -10.00 5.69
C THR A 155 3.11 -10.33 5.86
N GLN A 156 3.88 -10.35 4.78
CA GLN A 156 5.32 -10.63 4.88
C GLN A 156 6.07 -9.54 5.64
N LEU A 157 5.72 -8.26 5.45
CA LEU A 157 6.30 -7.16 6.23
C LEU A 157 5.97 -7.29 7.72
N ALA A 158 4.72 -7.61 8.07
CA ALA A 158 4.30 -7.85 9.45
C ALA A 158 5.10 -8.99 10.10
N GLU A 159 5.30 -10.09 9.36
CA GLU A 159 6.11 -11.21 9.82
C GLU A 159 7.57 -10.78 10.08
N ILE A 160 8.20 -10.08 9.13
CA ILE A 160 9.58 -9.61 9.29
C ILE A 160 9.70 -8.68 10.50
N ILE A 161 8.77 -7.75 10.70
CA ILE A 161 8.75 -6.87 11.88
C ILE A 161 8.70 -7.69 13.17
N ASN A 162 7.78 -8.65 13.27
CA ASN A 162 7.66 -9.51 14.44
C ASN A 162 8.93 -10.33 14.71
N GLN A 163 9.56 -10.86 13.66
CA GLN A 163 10.83 -11.58 13.78
C GLN A 163 11.96 -10.66 14.26
N LYS A 164 12.07 -9.46 13.69
CA LYS A 164 13.15 -8.51 13.98
C LYS A 164 12.98 -7.82 15.33
N ASN A 165 11.76 -7.58 15.80
CA ASN A 165 11.47 -7.02 17.13
C ASN A 165 12.10 -7.81 18.29
N LYS A 166 12.41 -9.09 18.09
CA LYS A 166 13.05 -9.94 19.11
C LYS A 166 14.49 -9.54 19.41
N ARG A 167 15.20 -8.91 18.46
CA ARG A 167 16.66 -8.66 18.55
C ARG A 167 17.13 -7.35 17.91
N GLY A 168 16.27 -6.66 17.17
CA GLY A 168 16.57 -5.46 16.38
C GLY A 168 15.78 -4.23 16.82
N PRO A 169 15.75 -3.17 16.00
CA PRO A 169 14.93 -2.00 16.23
C PRO A 169 13.46 -2.39 16.43
N TYR A 170 12.87 -1.92 17.54
CA TYR A 170 11.52 -2.29 17.92
C TYR A 170 10.48 -1.40 17.23
N ILE A 171 9.55 -2.00 16.50
CA ILE A 171 8.39 -1.34 15.89
C ILE A 171 7.12 -1.87 16.57
N ASN A 172 6.31 -0.98 17.16
CA ASN A 172 5.09 -1.32 17.90
C ASN A 172 3.90 -1.64 16.96
N LEU A 173 4.05 -2.68 16.15
CA LEU A 173 3.01 -3.17 15.23
C LEU A 173 1.81 -3.68 16.02
N LYS A 174 0.62 -3.13 15.74
CA LYS A 174 -0.65 -3.52 16.37
C LYS A 174 -1.46 -4.44 15.48
N GLU A 175 -1.75 -3.97 14.28
CA GLU A 175 -2.69 -4.61 13.39
C GLU A 175 -2.37 -4.28 11.94
N ILE A 176 -2.86 -5.11 11.04
CA ILE A 176 -2.73 -4.90 9.61
C ILE A 176 -4.09 -5.03 8.94
N MET A 177 -4.34 -4.18 7.94
CA MET A 177 -5.56 -4.17 7.15
C MET A 177 -5.18 -4.43 5.69
N ILE A 178 -5.80 -5.45 5.10
CA ILE A 178 -5.55 -5.82 3.71
C ILE A 178 -6.80 -5.50 2.88
N GLY A 179 -6.68 -4.63 1.87
CA GLY A 179 -7.77 -4.35 0.93
C GLY A 179 -7.66 -5.18 -0.35
N ASN A 180 -8.78 -5.72 -0.83
CA ASN A 180 -8.94 -6.28 -2.18
C ASN A 180 -7.81 -7.21 -2.66
N ASP A 181 -7.38 -8.16 -1.81
CA ASP A 181 -6.26 -9.04 -2.13
C ASP A 181 -6.68 -10.22 -3.02
N VAL A 182 -5.83 -10.53 -4.00
CA VAL A 182 -5.85 -11.80 -4.73
C VAL A 182 -5.26 -12.85 -3.79
N ILE A 183 -6.12 -13.56 -3.07
CA ILE A 183 -5.70 -14.56 -2.08
C ILE A 183 -5.33 -15.87 -2.77
N ASN A 184 -6.03 -16.20 -3.85
CA ASN A 184 -5.85 -17.43 -4.61
C ASN A 184 -6.31 -17.20 -6.05
N ASP A 185 -5.34 -17.06 -6.96
CA ASP A 185 -5.56 -16.86 -8.40
C ASP A 185 -6.67 -17.76 -8.98
N ASP A 186 -6.75 -19.03 -8.55
CA ASP A 186 -7.72 -19.99 -9.10
C ASP A 186 -9.15 -19.69 -8.66
N THR A 187 -9.36 -19.35 -7.39
CA THR A 187 -10.69 -18.95 -6.88
C THR A 187 -11.03 -17.54 -7.37
N ASP A 188 -10.08 -16.61 -7.30
CA ASP A 188 -10.24 -15.23 -7.76
C ASP A 188 -10.70 -15.15 -9.22
N ILE A 189 -10.12 -15.96 -10.12
CA ILE A 189 -10.52 -16.00 -11.52
C ILE A 189 -11.94 -16.57 -11.69
N LYS A 190 -12.28 -17.65 -10.98
CA LYS A 190 -13.62 -18.25 -11.06
C LYS A 190 -14.67 -17.25 -10.59
N ASP A 191 -14.41 -16.59 -9.47
CA ASP A 191 -15.31 -15.64 -8.87
C ASP A 191 -15.50 -14.39 -9.72
N ILE A 192 -14.51 -13.97 -10.51
CA ILE A 192 -14.67 -12.88 -11.47
C ILE A 192 -15.75 -13.22 -12.50
N PHE A 193 -15.79 -14.45 -13.00
CA PHE A 193 -16.83 -14.86 -13.94
C PHE A 193 -18.19 -15.04 -13.27
N ASP A 194 -18.23 -15.57 -12.05
CA ASP A 194 -19.47 -15.65 -11.25
C ASP A 194 -20.02 -14.23 -10.98
N TYR A 195 -19.17 -13.29 -10.59
CA TYR A 195 -19.50 -11.87 -10.38
C TYR A 195 -20.05 -11.19 -11.64
N ILE A 196 -19.38 -11.37 -12.77
CA ILE A 196 -19.76 -10.76 -14.05
C ILE A 196 -21.09 -11.33 -14.56
N LEU A 197 -21.36 -12.62 -14.31
CA LEU A 197 -22.67 -13.22 -14.60
C LEU A 197 -23.75 -12.65 -13.67
N ASP A 198 -23.53 -12.64 -12.36
CA ASP A 198 -24.51 -12.19 -11.35
C ASP A 198 -24.87 -10.70 -11.48
N HIS A 199 -24.04 -9.91 -12.17
CA HIS A 199 -24.28 -8.50 -12.47
C HIS A 199 -24.79 -8.26 -13.90
N ASP A 200 -25.24 -9.30 -14.60
CA ASP A 200 -25.78 -9.25 -15.97
C ASP A 200 -24.82 -8.64 -17.02
N ILE A 201 -23.50 -8.71 -16.78
CA ILE A 201 -22.48 -8.16 -17.68
C ILE A 201 -22.21 -9.10 -18.87
N ILE A 202 -22.34 -10.41 -18.66
CA ILE A 202 -22.25 -11.45 -19.70
C ILE A 202 -23.48 -12.36 -19.67
N SER A 203 -23.79 -13.03 -20.78
CA SER A 203 -24.87 -14.01 -20.81
C SER A 203 -24.46 -15.36 -20.21
N GLU A 204 -25.45 -16.13 -19.73
CA GLU A 204 -25.25 -17.52 -19.29
C GLU A 204 -24.50 -18.35 -20.34
N GLN A 205 -24.77 -18.16 -21.63
CA GLN A 205 -24.07 -18.87 -22.71
C GLN A 205 -22.57 -18.58 -22.75
N ILE A 206 -22.17 -17.33 -22.49
CA ILE A 206 -20.75 -16.94 -22.43
C ILE A 206 -20.12 -17.53 -21.17
N TYR A 207 -20.82 -17.46 -20.04
CA TYR A 207 -20.36 -18.01 -18.77
C TYR A 207 -20.17 -19.54 -18.84
N ASP A 208 -21.17 -20.28 -19.33
CA ASP A 208 -21.10 -21.73 -19.52
C ASP A 208 -19.98 -22.10 -20.48
N GLY A 209 -19.83 -21.33 -21.57
CA GLY A 209 -18.72 -21.50 -22.51
C GLY A 209 -17.34 -21.36 -21.85
N ILE A 210 -17.17 -20.41 -20.92
CA ILE A 210 -15.91 -20.23 -20.18
C ILE A 210 -15.73 -21.38 -19.19
N ARG A 211 -16.77 -21.73 -18.43
CA ARG A 211 -16.72 -22.80 -17.42
C ARG A 211 -16.44 -24.18 -18.00
N GLU A 212 -16.99 -24.49 -19.18
CA GLU A 212 -16.80 -25.78 -19.83
C GLU A 212 -15.45 -25.89 -20.55
N ASN A 213 -14.96 -24.79 -21.14
CA ASN A 213 -13.78 -24.81 -22.00
C ASN A 213 -12.48 -24.35 -21.31
N CYS A 214 -12.55 -23.69 -20.16
CA CYS A 214 -11.39 -23.14 -19.45
C CYS A 214 -11.17 -23.85 -18.10
N ASP A 215 -9.98 -24.43 -17.93
CA ASP A 215 -9.55 -25.07 -16.67
C ASP A 215 -8.48 -24.19 -16.01
N PHE A 216 -8.90 -23.22 -15.19
CA PHE A 216 -8.03 -22.17 -14.65
C PHE A 216 -6.90 -22.68 -13.75
N ARG A 217 -7.03 -23.89 -13.21
CA ARG A 217 -5.97 -24.61 -12.47
C ARG A 217 -4.75 -24.96 -13.32
N ARG A 218 -4.85 -24.89 -14.65
CA ARG A 218 -3.73 -25.17 -15.56
C ARG A 218 -2.85 -23.94 -15.74
N LYS A 219 -1.54 -24.11 -15.52
CA LYS A 219 -0.52 -23.07 -15.77
C LYS A 219 -0.48 -22.55 -17.21
N LYS A 220 -0.94 -23.36 -18.19
CA LYS A 220 -0.94 -22.99 -19.61
C LYS A 220 -2.37 -23.07 -20.15
N GLN A 221 -2.96 -21.91 -20.40
CA GLN A 221 -4.28 -21.77 -20.98
C GLN A 221 -4.26 -21.84 -22.51
N THR A 222 -5.41 -22.15 -23.10
CA THR A 222 -5.65 -21.93 -24.53
C THR A 222 -5.73 -20.43 -24.82
N ARG A 223 -5.63 -20.03 -26.09
CA ARG A 223 -5.72 -18.61 -26.48
C ARG A 223 -7.06 -18.01 -26.05
N ASP A 224 -8.15 -18.74 -26.24
CA ASP A 224 -9.51 -18.30 -25.93
C ASP A 224 -9.77 -18.21 -24.42
N CYS A 225 -9.05 -19.00 -23.62
CA CYS A 225 -9.08 -18.97 -22.16
C CYS A 225 -7.94 -18.11 -21.57
N SER A 226 -7.22 -17.36 -22.40
CA SER A 226 -6.17 -16.47 -21.91
C SER A 226 -6.80 -15.22 -21.30
N TRP A 227 -6.19 -14.74 -20.22
CA TRP A 227 -6.68 -13.58 -19.48
C TRP A 227 -6.94 -12.36 -20.37
N ASN A 228 -6.01 -12.07 -21.28
CA ASN A 228 -6.11 -10.92 -22.20
C ASN A 228 -7.30 -11.05 -23.16
N GLU A 229 -7.60 -12.26 -23.62
CA GLU A 229 -8.68 -12.55 -24.55
C GLU A 229 -10.05 -12.57 -23.86
N LEU A 230 -10.10 -12.98 -22.58
CA LEU A 230 -11.32 -12.92 -21.77
C LEU A 230 -11.63 -11.48 -21.36
N TRP A 231 -10.64 -10.70 -20.94
CA TRP A 231 -10.81 -9.29 -20.57
C TRP A 231 -11.24 -8.39 -21.74
N SER A 232 -10.74 -8.65 -22.94
CA SER A 232 -11.08 -7.84 -24.12
C SER A 232 -12.55 -7.99 -24.54
N LYS A 233 -13.22 -9.05 -24.09
CA LYS A 233 -14.63 -9.35 -24.38
C LYS A 233 -15.60 -8.73 -23.38
N LEU A 234 -15.11 -8.15 -22.28
CA LEU A 234 -15.94 -7.51 -21.28
C LEU A 234 -16.28 -6.07 -21.68
N PRO A 235 -17.56 -5.64 -21.60
CA PRO A 235 -17.91 -4.25 -21.78
C PRO A 235 -17.35 -3.45 -20.60
N LEU A 236 -16.20 -2.81 -20.82
CA LEU A 236 -15.60 -1.87 -19.87
C LEU A 236 -16.47 -0.61 -19.79
N SER A 237 -17.55 -0.67 -19.02
CA SER A 237 -18.35 0.49 -18.64
C SER A 237 -18.09 0.82 -17.18
N GLY A 238 -17.77 2.08 -16.88
CA GLY A 238 -17.60 2.58 -15.50
C GLY A 238 -16.17 2.80 -15.01
N TYR A 239 -15.12 2.59 -15.82
CA TYR A 239 -13.81 3.13 -15.48
C TYR A 239 -13.88 4.65 -15.61
N ASP A 240 -13.78 5.38 -14.49
CA ASP A 240 -13.60 6.83 -14.50
C ASP A 240 -12.11 7.14 -14.71
N PRO A 241 -11.69 7.60 -15.91
CA PRO A 241 -10.30 7.94 -16.20
C PRO A 241 -9.78 9.19 -15.47
N CYS A 242 -10.59 9.81 -14.59
CA CYS A 242 -10.20 11.04 -13.89
C CYS A 242 -9.13 10.86 -12.79
N GLY A 243 -8.75 9.66 -12.37
CA GLY A 243 -7.69 9.49 -11.36
C GLY A 243 -6.28 9.48 -11.95
N VAL A 244 -6.03 8.55 -12.86
CA VAL A 244 -4.65 8.19 -13.26
C VAL A 244 -4.00 9.28 -14.10
N ILE A 245 -4.70 9.80 -15.11
CA ILE A 245 -4.15 10.76 -16.05
C ILE A 245 -3.80 12.08 -15.34
N TYR A 246 -4.66 12.54 -14.45
CA TYR A 246 -4.43 13.80 -13.74
C TYR A 246 -3.31 13.67 -12.70
N VAL A 247 -3.25 12.55 -11.98
CA VAL A 247 -2.16 12.28 -11.04
C VAL A 247 -0.82 12.14 -11.75
N GLU A 248 -0.75 11.36 -12.82
CA GLU A 248 0.47 11.25 -13.61
C GLU A 248 0.88 12.59 -14.21
N LYS A 249 -0.07 13.37 -14.74
CA LYS A 249 0.22 14.73 -15.23
C LYS A 249 0.75 15.64 -14.13
N TYR A 250 0.17 15.58 -12.93
CA TYR A 250 0.57 16.40 -11.79
C TYR A 250 1.99 16.03 -11.31
N PHE A 251 2.29 14.74 -11.13
CA PHE A 251 3.62 14.28 -10.71
C PHE A 251 4.68 14.35 -11.82
N ASN A 252 4.30 14.41 -13.09
CA ASN A 252 5.24 14.71 -14.17
C ASN A 252 5.52 16.22 -14.34
N ASN A 253 4.86 17.09 -13.56
CA ASN A 253 5.19 18.51 -13.55
C ASN A 253 6.53 18.75 -12.84
N LYS A 254 7.46 19.45 -13.51
CA LYS A 254 8.82 19.71 -13.00
C LYS A 254 8.84 20.53 -11.70
N ASP A 255 7.90 21.46 -11.53
CA ASP A 255 7.82 22.27 -10.32
C ASP A 255 7.28 21.44 -9.15
N VAL A 256 6.36 20.50 -9.42
CA VAL A 256 5.93 19.51 -8.43
C VAL A 256 7.11 18.64 -8.02
N GLN A 257 7.84 18.05 -8.98
CA GLN A 257 9.01 17.19 -8.71
C GLN A 257 10.09 17.89 -7.87
N ARG A 258 10.44 19.13 -8.21
CA ARG A 258 11.39 19.94 -7.42
C ARG A 258 10.90 20.15 -6.00
N THR A 259 9.61 20.46 -5.86
CA THR A 259 8.99 20.76 -4.57
C THR A 259 8.98 19.55 -3.64
N ILE A 260 8.71 18.35 -4.18
CA ILE A 260 8.69 17.10 -3.41
C ILE A 260 10.05 16.40 -3.34
N HIS A 261 11.10 17.06 -3.82
CA HIS A 261 12.46 16.53 -3.85
C HIS A 261 12.56 15.21 -4.63
N ALA A 262 11.73 15.00 -5.65
CA ALA A 262 11.76 13.81 -6.50
C ALA A 262 12.71 13.98 -7.70
N ASN A 263 12.94 12.89 -8.43
CA ASN A 263 13.72 12.87 -9.68
C ASN A 263 15.17 13.35 -9.47
N ILE A 264 15.77 12.94 -8.35
CA ILE A 264 17.16 13.27 -7.95
C ILE A 264 18.16 12.45 -8.77
N SER A 265 17.80 11.20 -9.11
CA SER A 265 18.50 10.43 -10.13
C SER A 265 18.02 10.90 -11.50
N SER A 266 18.87 10.87 -12.53
CA SER A 266 18.50 11.15 -13.93
C SER A 266 17.60 10.05 -14.50
N GLN A 267 16.51 9.72 -13.80
CA GLN A 267 15.55 8.69 -14.14
C GLN A 267 14.97 9.05 -15.51
N THR A 268 15.09 8.11 -16.46
CA THR A 268 14.80 8.37 -17.89
C THR A 268 13.33 8.16 -18.26
N TYR A 269 12.49 7.76 -17.31
CA TYR A 269 11.08 7.45 -17.52
C TYR A 269 10.17 8.40 -16.72
N PRO A 270 8.98 8.73 -17.26
CA PRO A 270 7.99 9.54 -16.55
C PRO A 270 7.43 8.81 -15.33
N TYR A 271 6.92 9.57 -14.37
CA TYR A 271 6.13 9.06 -13.26
C TYR A 271 4.89 8.35 -13.80
N THR A 272 4.62 7.15 -13.28
CA THR A 272 3.43 6.35 -13.60
C THR A 272 2.86 5.75 -12.32
N LEU A 273 1.54 5.63 -12.22
CA LEU A 273 0.89 5.00 -11.06
C LEU A 273 1.07 3.48 -11.02
N CYS A 274 1.24 2.86 -12.19
CA CYS A 274 1.53 1.44 -12.31
C CYS A 274 2.76 1.26 -13.19
N ILE A 275 3.68 0.41 -12.73
CA ILE A 275 5.01 0.28 -13.29
C ILE A 275 5.01 -0.38 -14.68
N THR A 276 5.86 0.11 -15.57
CA THR A 276 6.16 -0.52 -16.87
C THR A 276 7.57 -1.13 -16.95
N VAL A 277 8.42 -0.86 -15.93
CA VAL A 277 9.84 -1.22 -15.93
C VAL A 277 10.13 -2.59 -15.29
N ILE A 278 9.30 -3.05 -14.35
CA ILE A 278 9.41 -4.39 -13.76
C ILE A 278 8.87 -5.40 -14.78
N LYS A 279 9.78 -6.20 -15.34
CA LYS A 279 9.46 -7.20 -16.37
C LYS A 279 9.39 -8.63 -15.84
N LYS A 280 9.89 -8.85 -14.62
CA LYS A 280 10.02 -10.18 -14.02
C LYS A 280 9.72 -10.11 -12.53
N TRP A 281 8.93 -11.07 -12.06
CA TRP A 281 8.70 -11.35 -10.64
C TRP A 281 9.16 -12.77 -10.36
N ASN A 282 9.96 -12.98 -9.32
CA ASN A 282 10.62 -14.28 -9.09
C ASN A 282 9.82 -15.26 -8.24
N ASP A 283 8.76 -14.84 -7.55
CA ASP A 283 7.94 -15.78 -6.79
C ASP A 283 6.99 -16.58 -7.67
N PRO A 284 6.75 -17.86 -7.35
CA PRO A 284 5.69 -18.64 -7.97
C PRO A 284 4.32 -18.02 -7.64
N ARG A 285 3.42 -17.98 -8.63
CA ARG A 285 2.00 -17.75 -8.37
C ARG A 285 1.46 -18.93 -7.56
N SER A 286 1.38 -18.81 -6.23
CA SER A 286 0.27 -19.31 -5.39
C SER A 286 0.63 -19.46 -3.90
N THR A 287 -0.34 -18.99 -3.09
CA THR A 287 -0.74 -19.31 -1.71
C THR A 287 -0.12 -18.51 -0.56
N VAL A 288 -0.96 -17.68 0.08
CA VAL A 288 -0.72 -16.97 1.35
C VAL A 288 -1.07 -17.86 2.54
N LEU A 289 -0.21 -17.92 3.56
CA LEU A 289 -0.57 -18.26 4.94
C LEU A 289 0.46 -17.69 5.96
N PRO A 290 0.09 -17.37 7.23
CA PRO A 290 -1.24 -17.07 7.75
C PRO A 290 -1.34 -15.68 8.44
N VAL A 291 -2.59 -15.20 8.51
CA VAL A 291 -3.17 -14.20 9.45
C VAL A 291 -3.07 -12.71 9.10
N SER A 292 -4.24 -12.13 8.79
CA SER A 292 -4.80 -10.88 9.35
C SER A 292 -6.04 -10.39 8.56
N GLU A 293 -6.71 -9.36 9.08
CA GLU A 293 -7.94 -8.73 8.56
C GLU A 293 -7.92 -8.44 7.05
N SER A 294 -8.98 -8.88 6.38
CA SER A 294 -9.23 -8.62 4.96
C SER A 294 -10.53 -7.84 4.77
N LEU A 295 -10.43 -6.74 4.01
CA LEU A 295 -11.56 -5.96 3.52
C LEU A 295 -11.82 -6.35 2.07
N SER A 296 -13.07 -6.69 1.76
CA SER A 296 -13.49 -7.07 0.42
C SER A 296 -14.78 -6.36 0.03
N GLU A 297 -14.89 -6.05 -1.26
CA GLU A 297 -15.93 -5.20 -1.83
C GLU A 297 -16.91 -6.02 -2.66
N ASP A 298 -18.19 -5.68 -2.60
CA ASP A 298 -19.24 -6.48 -3.22
C ASP A 298 -19.41 -6.23 -4.72
N THR A 299 -18.90 -5.11 -5.28
CA THR A 299 -18.97 -4.81 -6.72
C THR A 299 -17.61 -4.78 -7.44
N ASN A 300 -16.58 -5.39 -6.83
CA ASN A 300 -15.25 -5.45 -7.43
C ASN A 300 -15.10 -6.64 -8.40
N GLY A 301 -15.19 -6.38 -9.70
CA GLY A 301 -14.97 -7.39 -10.75
C GLY A 301 -13.52 -7.82 -10.98
N LYS A 302 -12.53 -7.31 -10.23
CA LYS A 302 -11.11 -7.76 -10.29
C LYS A 302 -10.72 -8.70 -9.16
N VAL A 303 -11.34 -8.55 -8.00
CA VAL A 303 -11.23 -9.45 -6.83
C VAL A 303 -12.60 -9.45 -6.15
N PRO A 304 -13.52 -10.31 -6.59
CA PRO A 304 -14.87 -10.32 -6.06
C PRO A 304 -14.94 -10.79 -4.61
N LEU A 305 -16.01 -10.37 -3.93
CA LEU A 305 -16.30 -10.73 -2.55
C LEU A 305 -16.25 -12.23 -2.27
N LEU A 306 -16.74 -13.02 -3.23
CA LEU A 306 -16.81 -14.46 -3.13
C LEU A 306 -15.42 -15.09 -3.05
N SER A 307 -14.41 -14.53 -3.70
CA SER A 307 -13.04 -15.06 -3.66
C SER A 307 -12.37 -14.89 -2.32
N THR A 308 -12.55 -13.71 -1.72
CA THR A 308 -12.04 -13.49 -0.36
C THR A 308 -12.73 -14.44 0.62
N ARG A 309 -14.03 -14.69 0.44
CA ARG A 309 -14.80 -15.62 1.29
C ARG A 309 -14.38 -17.08 1.08
N TYR A 310 -14.25 -17.56 -0.16
CA TYR A 310 -13.80 -18.91 -0.45
C TYR A 310 -12.36 -19.14 0.01
N GLY A 311 -11.48 -18.15 -0.15
CA GLY A 311 -10.15 -18.17 0.44
C GLY A 311 -10.21 -18.38 1.96
N LEU A 312 -11.02 -17.60 2.69
CA LEU A 312 -11.18 -17.77 4.14
C LEU A 312 -11.78 -19.14 4.54
N GLU A 313 -12.73 -19.66 3.76
CA GLU A 313 -13.36 -20.97 3.97
C GLU A 313 -12.39 -22.15 3.70
N GLU A 314 -11.57 -22.08 2.63
CA GLU A 314 -10.52 -23.05 2.32
C GLU A 314 -9.41 -23.07 3.37
N LEU A 315 -9.10 -21.91 3.94
CA LEU A 315 -8.13 -21.76 5.03
C LEU A 315 -8.65 -22.28 6.38
N LYS A 316 -9.90 -22.78 6.45
CA LYS A 316 -10.56 -23.25 7.69
C LYS A 316 -10.51 -22.21 8.83
N LEU A 317 -10.49 -20.92 8.48
CA LEU A 317 -10.36 -19.83 9.46
C LEU A 317 -11.62 -19.55 10.27
N ASN A 318 -12.70 -20.30 10.02
CA ASN A 318 -13.91 -20.33 10.85
C ASN A 318 -13.63 -20.67 12.33
N GLU A 319 -12.43 -21.16 12.67
CA GLU A 319 -11.98 -21.48 14.03
C GLU A 319 -11.06 -20.42 14.68
N TYR A 320 -10.72 -19.31 14.02
CA TYR A 320 -10.00 -18.20 14.67
C TYR A 320 -10.99 -17.34 15.47
N GLU A 321 -11.32 -17.81 16.67
CA GLU A 321 -12.07 -17.06 17.68
C GLU A 321 -11.42 -15.68 17.96
N GLY A 322 -11.99 -14.61 17.39
CA GLY A 322 -11.87 -13.24 17.91
C GLY A 322 -10.78 -12.32 17.38
N CYS A 323 -9.90 -12.75 16.47
CA CYS A 323 -8.79 -11.94 15.95
C CYS A 323 -8.85 -11.61 14.44
N LEU A 324 -9.98 -11.91 13.78
CA LEU A 324 -10.17 -11.65 12.36
C LEU A 324 -11.51 -10.97 12.13
N THR A 325 -11.47 -9.80 11.50
CA THR A 325 -12.67 -9.10 11.04
C THR A 325 -12.72 -9.11 9.52
N PHE A 326 -13.85 -9.55 8.97
CA PHE A 326 -14.19 -9.39 7.57
C PHE A 326 -15.29 -8.34 7.44
N ALA A 327 -15.07 -7.31 6.64
CA ALA A 327 -16.05 -6.25 6.42
C ALA A 327 -16.18 -5.91 4.94
N THR A 328 -17.40 -5.52 4.57
CA THR A 328 -17.79 -5.17 3.19
C THR A 328 -18.47 -3.82 3.15
N ILE A 329 -18.27 -3.07 2.08
CA ILE A 329 -19.03 -1.85 1.79
C ILE A 329 -19.89 -2.12 0.56
N ARG A 330 -21.20 -2.02 0.73
CA ARG A 330 -22.17 -2.38 -0.29
C ARG A 330 -22.23 -1.36 -1.44
N GLY A 331 -22.23 -1.84 -2.68
CA GLY A 331 -22.37 -1.05 -3.90
C GLY A 331 -21.10 -0.34 -4.35
N VAL A 332 -19.93 -0.85 -3.97
CA VAL A 332 -18.64 -0.14 -4.14
C VAL A 332 -17.65 -1.02 -4.89
N GLY A 333 -16.99 -0.47 -5.92
CA GLY A 333 -16.00 -1.17 -6.75
C GLY A 333 -14.56 -0.88 -6.28
N HIS A 334 -13.57 -1.59 -6.86
CA HIS A 334 -12.18 -1.87 -6.38
C HIS A 334 -11.42 -0.81 -5.56
N GLN A 335 -11.79 0.45 -5.63
CA GLN A 335 -11.19 1.55 -4.92
C GLN A 335 -12.21 2.14 -3.94
N VAL A 336 -12.56 1.42 -2.87
CA VAL A 336 -13.55 1.83 -1.85
C VAL A 336 -13.51 3.30 -1.45
N PRO A 337 -12.34 3.89 -1.15
CA PRO A 337 -12.29 5.28 -0.70
C PRO A 337 -12.70 6.30 -1.75
N ILE A 338 -12.67 5.97 -3.04
CA ILE A 338 -13.19 6.84 -4.12
C ILE A 338 -14.72 6.82 -4.13
N PHE A 339 -15.30 5.62 -4.10
CA PHE A 339 -16.71 5.41 -4.37
C PHE A 339 -17.58 5.53 -3.10
N ALA A 340 -17.01 5.27 -1.92
CA ALA A 340 -17.66 5.36 -0.61
C ALA A 340 -16.75 5.98 0.46
N PRO A 341 -16.30 7.25 0.28
CA PRO A 341 -15.28 7.88 1.13
C PRO A 341 -15.67 7.99 2.60
N GLN A 342 -16.94 8.24 2.91
CA GLN A 342 -17.43 8.34 4.29
C GLN A 342 -17.39 6.98 5.01
N GLN A 343 -17.84 5.93 4.32
CA GLN A 343 -17.87 4.56 4.83
C GLN A 343 -16.45 4.03 4.99
N ALA A 344 -15.56 4.32 4.03
CA ALA A 344 -14.15 3.99 4.10
C ALA A 344 -13.47 4.61 5.33
N LEU A 345 -13.70 5.90 5.59
CA LEU A 345 -13.18 6.58 6.79
C LEU A 345 -13.76 5.98 8.08
N SER A 346 -15.03 5.58 8.08
CA SER A 346 -15.66 4.92 9.23
C SER A 346 -14.99 3.58 9.54
N ILE A 347 -14.77 2.73 8.53
CA ILE A 347 -14.07 1.45 8.69
C ILE A 347 -12.65 1.67 9.21
N PHE A 348 -11.92 2.61 8.61
CA PHE A 348 -10.57 2.95 9.05
C PHE A 348 -10.52 3.43 10.51
N PHE A 349 -11.48 4.26 10.93
CA PHE A 349 -11.57 4.70 12.31
C PHE A 349 -11.86 3.54 13.29
N HIS A 350 -12.72 2.61 12.91
CA HIS A 350 -13.02 1.42 13.71
C HIS A 350 -11.80 0.51 13.87
N PHE A 351 -11.09 0.25 12.77
CA PHE A 351 -9.83 -0.48 12.75
C PHE A 351 -8.82 0.09 13.75
N LEU A 352 -8.54 1.40 13.67
CA LEU A 352 -7.57 2.03 14.57
C LEU A 352 -8.01 2.01 16.04
N SER A 353 -9.31 2.00 16.31
CA SER A 353 -9.84 2.05 17.67
C SER A 353 -9.94 0.68 18.34
N SER A 354 -9.65 -0.41 17.62
CA SER A 354 -9.90 -1.81 18.02
C SER A 354 -11.32 -1.98 18.60
N GLN A 355 -12.29 -1.22 18.09
CA GLN A 355 -13.69 -1.28 18.51
C GLN A 355 -14.42 -2.28 17.62
N PRO A 356 -15.14 -3.25 18.20
CA PRO A 356 -15.95 -4.17 17.40
C PRO A 356 -16.94 -3.35 16.55
N PHE A 357 -17.09 -3.73 15.29
CA PHE A 357 -18.14 -3.16 14.45
C PHE A 357 -19.48 -3.43 15.14
N ILE A 358 -20.16 -2.37 15.59
CA ILE A 358 -21.55 -2.51 16.02
C ILE A 358 -22.34 -2.77 14.75
N PHE A 359 -22.70 -4.04 14.51
CA PHE A 359 -23.42 -4.58 13.34
C PHE A 359 -24.77 -3.90 13.02
N SER A 360 -25.14 -2.81 13.69
CA SER A 360 -26.44 -2.14 13.56
C SER A 360 -26.49 -1.02 12.50
N LEU A 361 -25.47 -0.84 11.66
CA LEU A 361 -25.49 0.21 10.61
C LEU A 361 -25.55 -0.30 9.16
N LEU A 362 -25.52 -1.62 8.92
CA LEU A 362 -25.55 -2.18 7.55
C LEU A 362 -26.45 -3.43 7.38
N ILE A 363 -27.48 -3.61 8.22
CA ILE A 363 -28.48 -4.66 8.00
C ILE A 363 -29.88 -4.03 7.99
N TYR A 364 -30.36 -3.67 6.81
CA TYR A 364 -31.80 -3.78 6.54
C TYR A 364 -32.05 -5.20 6.01
N PRO A 365 -32.98 -5.97 6.61
CA PRO A 365 -33.27 -7.32 6.17
C PRO A 365 -33.84 -7.29 4.76
N ILE A 366 -33.18 -7.97 3.83
CA ILE A 366 -33.78 -8.31 2.54
C ILE A 366 -34.72 -9.49 2.82
N TYR A 367 -36.03 -9.22 2.77
CA TYR A 367 -37.01 -10.28 2.56
C TYR A 367 -36.87 -10.78 1.12
N MET A 368 -36.97 -12.11 0.98
CA MET A 368 -36.79 -12.96 -0.22
C MET A 368 -37.07 -12.31 -1.57
#